data_AF-A0A1H0RUY3-F1
#
_entry.id   AF-A0A1H0RUY3-F1
#
_cell.length_a   1.000
_cell.length_b   1.000
_cell.length_c   1.000
_cell.angle_alpha   90.00
_cell.angle_beta   90.00
_cell.angle_gamma   90.00
#
_symmetry.space_group_name_H-M   'P 1'
#
loop_
_entity.id
_entity.type
_entity.pdbx_description
1 polymer ?
#
loop_
_entity_poly.entity_id
_entity_poly.type
_entity_poly.pdbx_seq_one_letter_code
_entity_poly.pdbx_strand_id
1 'polypeptide(L)'
;MPKLPVESEEIVMRRITSHLQSHWPNALYHVDFGSGANLTKAQAGKQIMLNGRRGHPDIVIYEVRGSFAGLAIEVKRESERIYKRDGTPVTEHVGEQMKYLGEMAARGWYAVFGVGAPDCIQLIDDYLGGKLEPESDQD
;
A
#
# COMPACT_ATOMS: atom_id res chain seq x y z
N MET A 1 23.08 -4.52 20.85
CA MET A 1 22.03 -5.43 20.35
C MET A 1 22.30 -5.69 18.88
N PRO A 2 22.30 -6.94 18.40
CA PRO A 2 22.36 -7.21 16.96
C PRO A 2 21.13 -6.57 16.30
N LYS A 3 21.31 -5.89 15.16
CA LYS A 3 20.19 -5.46 14.33
C LYS A 3 19.47 -6.73 13.86
N LEU A 4 18.17 -6.83 14.13
CA LEU A 4 17.34 -7.86 13.52
C LEU A 4 17.50 -7.78 12.00
N PRO A 5 17.57 -8.92 11.28
CA PRO A 5 17.66 -8.91 9.84
C PRO A 5 16.45 -8.17 9.24
N VAL A 6 16.71 -7.26 8.31
CA VAL A 6 15.65 -6.55 7.57
C VAL A 6 14.86 -7.60 6.78
N GLU A 7 13.56 -7.68 7.00
CA GLU A 7 12.70 -8.57 6.22
C GLU A 7 12.72 -8.17 4.74
N SER A 8 12.82 -9.17 3.86
CA SER A 8 12.61 -8.92 2.44
C SER A 8 11.17 -8.52 2.18
N GLU A 9 10.95 -7.78 1.09
CA GLU A 9 9.60 -7.37 0.67
C GLU A 9 8.71 -8.60 0.43
N GLU A 10 9.26 -9.67 -0.13
CA GLU A 10 8.56 -10.95 -0.28
C GLU A 10 8.09 -11.54 1.06
N ILE A 11 8.92 -11.47 2.11
CA ILE A 11 8.55 -11.94 3.46
C ILE A 11 7.43 -11.06 4.02
N VAL A 12 7.54 -9.74 3.88
CA VAL A 12 6.50 -8.78 4.30
C VAL A 12 5.17 -9.10 3.62
N MET A 13 5.16 -9.22 2.29
CA MET A 13 3.96 -9.53 1.50
C MET A 13 3.36 -10.88 1.88
N ARG A 14 4.19 -11.91 2.08
CA ARG A 14 3.71 -13.23 2.51
C ARG A 14 3.02 -13.18 3.87
N ARG A 15 3.54 -12.41 4.82
CA ARG A 15 2.92 -12.23 6.15
C ARG A 15 1.56 -11.54 6.02
N ILE A 16 1.48 -10.45 5.25
CA ILE A 16 0.23 -9.71 5.04
C ILE A 16 -0.83 -10.60 4.36
N THR A 17 -0.46 -11.30 3.29
CA THR A 17 -1.40 -12.19 2.57
C THR A 17 -1.83 -13.39 3.39
N SER A 18 -0.94 -13.98 4.19
CA SER A 18 -1.28 -15.07 5.11
C SER A 18 -2.29 -14.60 6.17
N HIS A 19 -2.17 -13.36 6.64
CA HIS A 19 -3.13 -12.74 7.56
C HIS A 19 -4.50 -12.55 6.90
N LEU A 20 -4.55 -11.93 5.71
CA LEU A 20 -5.79 -11.77 4.93
C LEU A 20 -6.50 -13.10 4.70
N GLN A 21 -5.77 -14.14 4.29
CA GLN A 21 -6.34 -15.48 4.04
C GLN A 21 -6.92 -16.14 5.29
N SER A 22 -6.34 -15.89 6.46
CA SER A 22 -6.76 -16.55 7.71
C SER A 22 -7.82 -15.78 8.49
N HIS A 23 -7.76 -14.45 8.51
CA HIS A 23 -8.63 -13.59 9.32
C HIS A 23 -9.75 -12.95 8.50
N TRP A 24 -9.54 -12.77 7.20
CA TRP A 24 -10.49 -12.12 6.29
C TRP A 24 -10.70 -12.94 5.00
N PRO A 25 -11.02 -14.25 5.10
CA PRO A 25 -11.04 -15.17 3.95
C PRO A 25 -12.05 -14.81 2.86
N ASN A 26 -13.04 -13.99 3.18
CA ASN A 26 -14.09 -13.57 2.27
C ASN A 26 -13.89 -12.15 1.70
N ALA A 27 -12.85 -11.43 2.13
CA ALA A 27 -12.59 -10.08 1.63
C ALA A 27 -12.14 -10.13 0.16
N LEU A 28 -12.67 -9.25 -0.68
CA LEU A 28 -12.21 -9.11 -2.05
C LEU A 28 -10.97 -8.21 -2.11
N TYR A 29 -9.82 -8.76 -2.51
CA TYR A 29 -8.57 -8.00 -2.61
C TYR A 29 -7.67 -8.46 -3.78
N HIS A 30 -6.74 -7.59 -4.15
CA HIS A 30 -5.66 -7.85 -5.10
C HIS A 30 -4.33 -7.44 -4.48
N VAL A 31 -3.29 -8.23 -4.76
CA VAL A 31 -1.90 -7.89 -4.42
C VAL A 31 -1.10 -7.89 -5.71
N ASP A 32 -0.51 -6.75 -6.06
CA ASP A 32 0.38 -6.63 -7.20
C ASP A 32 1.78 -7.12 -6.80
N PHE A 33 2.05 -8.39 -7.09
CA PHE A 33 3.39 -8.97 -6.89
C PHE A 33 4.44 -8.37 -7.84
N GLY A 34 4.02 -7.66 -8.89
CA GLY A 34 4.87 -7.12 -9.95
C GLY A 34 5.63 -5.84 -9.57
N SER A 35 5.26 -5.15 -8.50
CA SER A 35 5.95 -3.94 -8.01
C SER A 35 7.26 -4.28 -7.28
N GLY A 36 7.27 -5.38 -6.51
CA GLY A 36 8.45 -5.89 -5.79
C GLY A 36 9.30 -6.90 -6.56
N ALA A 37 8.72 -7.56 -7.57
CA ALA A 37 9.49 -8.37 -8.51
C ALA A 37 10.31 -7.42 -9.40
N ASN A 38 11.63 -7.62 -9.50
CA ASN A 38 12.48 -6.85 -10.41
C ASN A 38 12.06 -7.09 -11.87
N LEU A 39 11.07 -6.35 -12.35
CA LEU A 39 10.62 -6.40 -13.73
C LEU A 39 11.77 -6.00 -14.64
N THR A 40 11.92 -6.72 -15.74
CA THR A 40 12.81 -6.27 -16.81
C THR A 40 12.34 -4.89 -17.31
N LYS A 41 13.26 -4.06 -17.81
CA LYS A 41 12.91 -2.75 -18.40
C LYS A 41 11.80 -2.86 -19.45
N ALA A 42 11.78 -3.95 -20.21
CA ALA A 42 10.75 -4.22 -21.20
C ALA A 42 9.37 -4.50 -20.57
N GLN A 43 9.31 -5.27 -19.48
CA GLN A 43 8.08 -5.51 -18.73
C GLN A 43 7.56 -4.23 -18.08
N ALA A 44 8.43 -3.47 -17.41
CA ALA A 44 8.07 -2.18 -16.83
C ALA A 44 7.56 -1.19 -17.90
N GLY A 45 8.21 -1.14 -19.07
CA GLY A 45 7.76 -0.34 -20.20
C GLY A 45 6.37 -0.74 -20.70
N LYS A 46 6.08 -2.04 -20.81
CA LYS A 46 4.74 -2.54 -21.16
C LYS A 46 3.69 -2.16 -20.12
N GLN A 47 4.01 -2.27 -18.83
CA GLN A 47 3.09 -1.92 -17.76
C GLN A 47 2.71 -0.43 -17.80
N ILE A 48 3.68 0.46 -18.00
CA ILE A 48 3.43 1.91 -18.16
C ILE A 48 2.56 2.16 -19.39
N MET A 49 2.86 1.51 -20.52
CA MET A 49 2.11 1.70 -21.76
C MET A 49 0.64 1.26 -21.63
N LEU A 50 0.40 0.13 -20.96
CA LEU A 50 -0.96 -0.38 -20.74
C LEU A 50 -1.74 0.45 -19.71
N ASN A 51 -1.07 0.93 -18.65
CA ASN A 51 -1.73 1.64 -17.55
C ASN A 51 -1.77 3.17 -17.75
N GLY A 52 -0.96 3.69 -18.67
CA GLY A 52 -0.75 5.12 -18.89
C GLY A 52 -0.01 5.86 -17.76
N ARG A 53 0.35 5.17 -16.67
CA ARG A 53 1.00 5.73 -15.48
C ARG A 53 1.66 4.66 -14.61
N ARG A 54 2.47 5.11 -13.65
CA ARG A 54 3.09 4.34 -12.56
C ARG A 54 2.38 4.59 -11.23
N GLY A 55 2.78 3.86 -10.20
CA GLY A 55 2.37 4.10 -8.81
C GLY A 55 1.07 3.41 -8.39
N HIS A 56 0.62 2.39 -9.12
CA HIS A 56 -0.50 1.56 -8.65
C HIS A 56 -0.11 0.92 -7.31
N PRO A 57 -1.00 0.92 -6.30
CA PRO A 57 -0.69 0.39 -4.97
C PRO A 57 -0.41 -1.11 -4.99
N ASP A 58 0.44 -1.57 -4.08
CA ASP A 58 0.77 -2.98 -3.95
C ASP A 58 -0.42 -3.84 -3.49
N ILE A 59 -1.29 -3.29 -2.63
CA ILE A 59 -2.46 -3.99 -2.10
C ILE A 59 -3.69 -3.12 -2.32
N VAL A 60 -4.72 -3.71 -2.92
CA VAL A 60 -6.03 -3.07 -3.09
C VAL A 60 -7.11 -3.99 -2.53
N ILE A 61 -7.89 -3.50 -1.57
CA ILE A 61 -9.05 -4.18 -0.98
C ILE A 61 -10.31 -3.46 -1.47
N TYR A 62 -11.18 -4.21 -2.13
CA TYR A 62 -12.38 -3.72 -2.82
C TYR A 62 -13.63 -3.75 -1.93
N GLU A 63 -13.44 -3.76 -0.61
CA GLU A 63 -14.52 -3.77 0.38
C GLU A 63 -14.88 -2.34 0.77
N VAL A 64 -16.14 -1.93 0.54
CA VAL A 64 -16.64 -0.65 1.08
C VAL A 64 -16.77 -0.76 2.59
N ARG A 65 -16.19 0.19 3.34
CA ARG A 65 -16.27 0.27 4.80
C ARG A 65 -16.43 1.73 5.21
N GLY A 66 -17.41 2.01 6.06
CA GLY A 66 -17.79 3.40 6.41
C GLY A 66 -18.10 4.21 5.14
N SER A 67 -17.46 5.36 4.99
CA SER A 67 -17.55 6.20 3.79
C SER A 67 -16.49 5.88 2.72
N PHE A 68 -15.60 4.92 2.96
CA PHE A 68 -14.51 4.64 2.04
C PHE A 68 -14.94 3.66 0.94
N ALA A 69 -14.58 3.99 -0.30
CA ALA A 69 -14.84 3.17 -1.49
C ALA A 69 -14.00 1.88 -1.53
N GLY A 70 -12.94 1.81 -0.72
CA GLY A 70 -11.98 0.72 -0.67
C GLY A 70 -10.71 1.15 0.07
N LEU A 71 -9.82 0.19 0.31
CA LEU A 71 -8.51 0.40 0.93
C LEU A 71 -7.41 0.15 -0.10
N ALA A 72 -6.44 1.06 -0.17
CA ALA A 72 -5.23 0.93 -0.98
C ALA A 72 -4.00 1.13 -0.09
N ILE A 73 -3.07 0.19 -0.15
CA ILE A 73 -1.83 0.22 0.61
C ILE A 73 -0.65 0.09 -0.35
N GLU A 74 0.23 1.08 -0.32
CA GLU A 74 1.58 0.99 -0.86
C GLU A 74 2.54 0.53 0.26
N VAL A 75 3.14 -0.64 0.10
CA VAL A 75 3.94 -1.29 1.13
C VAL A 75 5.39 -0.82 1.04
N LYS A 76 5.96 -0.46 2.19
CA LYS A 76 7.38 -0.14 2.34
C LYS A 76 8.02 -1.03 3.39
N ARG A 77 9.30 -1.34 3.22
CA ARG A 77 10.07 -2.04 4.28
C ARG A 77 10.38 -1.07 5.41
N GLU A 78 10.58 -1.58 6.62
CA GLU A 78 10.90 -0.75 7.80
C GLU A 78 12.14 0.14 7.61
N SER A 79 13.10 -0.32 6.81
CA SER A 79 14.33 0.44 6.51
C SER A 79 14.16 1.52 5.43
N GLU A 80 13.02 1.55 4.74
CA GLU A 80 12.78 2.46 3.64
C GLU A 80 12.26 3.80 4.13
N ARG A 81 12.90 4.87 3.66
CA ARG A 81 12.46 6.23 3.94
C ARG A 81 11.48 6.65 2.86
N ILE A 82 10.33 7.19 3.23
CA ILE A 82 9.35 7.75 2.28
C ILE A 82 9.64 9.24 2.06
N TYR A 83 9.97 9.96 3.13
CA TYR A 83 10.13 11.42 3.14
C TYR A 83 11.58 11.86 3.37
N LYS A 84 11.97 12.94 2.70
CA LYS A 84 13.11 13.78 3.06
C LYS A 84 12.78 14.59 4.31
N ARG A 85 13.77 15.31 4.85
CA ARG A 85 13.57 16.17 6.04
C ARG A 85 12.58 17.32 5.80
N ASP A 86 12.42 17.74 4.55
CA ASP A 86 11.51 18.80 4.13
C ASP A 86 10.09 18.29 3.80
N GLY A 87 9.81 17.01 4.02
CA GLY A 87 8.51 16.40 3.70
C GLY A 87 8.31 16.04 2.23
N THR A 88 9.29 16.27 1.35
CA THR A 88 9.21 15.83 -0.06
C THR A 88 9.55 14.35 -0.20
N PRO A 89 9.08 13.65 -1.26
CA PRO A 89 9.45 12.26 -1.50
C PRO A 89 10.98 12.09 -1.67
N VAL A 90 11.51 10.98 -1.16
CA VAL A 90 12.95 10.67 -1.27
C VAL A 90 13.42 10.38 -2.69
N THR A 91 12.52 9.87 -3.55
CA THR A 91 12.79 9.52 -4.95
C THR A 91 11.61 9.93 -5.82
N GLU A 92 11.84 10.04 -7.13
CA GLU A 92 10.77 10.27 -8.11
C GLU A 92 9.70 9.18 -8.04
N HIS A 93 10.11 7.91 -7.94
CA HIS A 93 9.22 6.77 -7.83
C HIS A 93 8.29 6.86 -6.61
N VAL A 94 8.82 7.26 -5.44
CA VAL A 94 7.98 7.51 -4.25
C VAL A 94 7.03 8.68 -4.50
N GLY A 95 7.47 9.72 -5.22
CA GLY A 95 6.60 10.83 -5.62
C GLY A 95 5.43 10.39 -6.52
N GLU A 96 5.67 9.47 -7.45
CA GLU A 96 4.61 8.88 -8.29
C GLU A 96 3.60 8.07 -7.47
N GLN A 97 4.07 7.27 -6.50
CA GLN A 97 3.22 6.54 -5.55
C GLN A 97 2.38 7.50 -4.70
N MET A 98 3.01 8.54 -4.14
CA MET A 98 2.31 9.56 -3.35
C MET A 98 1.20 10.23 -4.15
N LYS A 99 1.47 10.60 -5.41
CA LYS A 99 0.48 11.21 -6.29
C LYS A 99 -0.68 10.26 -6.57
N TYR A 100 -0.41 8.99 -6.84
CA TYR A 100 -1.44 7.99 -7.10
C TYR A 100 -2.33 7.76 -5.88
N LEU A 101 -1.75 7.59 -4.69
CA LEU A 101 -2.51 7.46 -3.45
C LEU A 101 -3.34 8.71 -3.16
N GLY A 102 -2.79 9.91 -3.37
CA GLY A 102 -3.53 11.16 -3.24
C GLY A 102 -4.71 11.27 -4.22
N GLU A 103 -4.53 10.78 -5.45
CA GLU A 103 -5.62 10.67 -6.43
C GLU A 103 -6.71 9.68 -5.99
N MET A 104 -6.36 8.55 -5.38
CA MET A 104 -7.32 7.60 -4.83
C MET A 104 -8.07 8.18 -3.62
N ALA A 105 -7.34 8.83 -2.71
CA ALA A 105 -7.91 9.50 -1.54
C ALA A 105 -8.92 10.58 -1.94
N ALA A 106 -8.58 11.42 -2.92
CA ALA A 106 -9.49 12.43 -3.47
C ALA A 106 -10.76 11.84 -4.12
N ARG A 107 -10.80 10.52 -4.35
CA ARG A 107 -11.96 9.78 -4.88
C ARG A 107 -12.64 8.91 -3.82
N GLY A 108 -12.35 9.14 -2.54
CA GLY A 108 -13.00 8.49 -1.41
C GLY A 108 -12.41 7.13 -1.04
N TRP A 109 -11.21 6.79 -1.49
CA TRP A 109 -10.49 5.61 -1.00
C TRP A 109 -9.70 5.92 0.27
N TYR A 110 -9.57 4.96 1.17
CA TYR A 110 -8.52 5.04 2.20
C TYR A 110 -7.20 4.58 1.56
N ALA A 111 -6.35 5.53 1.17
CA ALA A 111 -5.15 5.26 0.38
C ALA A 111 -3.90 5.75 1.13
N VAL A 112 -3.04 4.82 1.55
CA VAL A 112 -1.93 5.11 2.48
C VAL A 112 -0.66 4.32 2.14
N PHE A 113 0.47 4.77 2.69
CA PHE A 113 1.65 3.91 2.82
C PHE A 113 1.51 3.05 4.08
N GLY A 114 1.91 1.79 4.00
CA GLY A 114 2.08 0.91 5.16
C GLY A 114 3.54 0.46 5.28
N VAL A 115 4.11 0.51 6.48
CA VAL A 115 5.54 0.24 6.73
C VAL A 115 5.73 -1.08 7.48
N GLY A 116 6.18 -2.10 6.75
CA GLY A 116 6.37 -3.45 7.25
C GLY A 116 5.06 -4.19 7.47
N ALA A 117 5.17 -5.50 7.74
CA ALA A 117 3.99 -6.35 7.89
C ALA A 117 3.09 -5.96 9.08
N PRO A 118 3.61 -5.61 10.28
CA PRO A 118 2.76 -5.26 11.42
C PRO A 118 1.84 -4.06 11.14
N ASP A 119 2.39 -3.00 10.54
CA ASP A 119 1.63 -1.79 10.22
C ASP A 119 0.57 -2.06 9.15
N CYS A 120 0.93 -2.73 8.06
CA CYS A 120 -0.02 -3.10 7.01
C CYS A 120 -1.15 -3.99 7.53
N ILE A 121 -0.85 -4.96 8.41
CA ILE A 121 -1.86 -5.82 9.02
C ILE A 121 -2.80 -5.00 9.91
N GLN A 122 -2.26 -4.09 10.72
CA GLN A 122 -3.06 -3.22 11.56
C GLN A 122 -4.01 -2.33 10.73
N LEU A 123 -3.51 -1.72 9.65
CA LEU A 123 -4.32 -0.94 8.72
C LEU A 123 -5.45 -1.76 8.09
N ILE A 124 -5.16 -3.01 7.70
CA ILE A 124 -6.16 -3.94 7.15
C ILE A 124 -7.23 -4.27 8.20
N ASP A 125 -6.82 -4.60 9.42
CA ASP A 125 -7.73 -4.98 10.50
C ASP A 125 -8.60 -3.81 10.96
N ASP A 126 -8.04 -2.61 11.02
CA ASP A 126 -8.79 -1.41 11.36
C ASP A 126 -9.78 -1.04 10.24
N TYR A 127 -9.38 -1.19 8.98
CA TYR A 127 -10.26 -0.94 7.84
C TYR A 127 -11.40 -1.97 7.76
N LEU A 128 -11.07 -3.26 7.66
CA LEU A 128 -12.06 -4.33 7.49
C LEU A 128 -12.91 -4.53 8.74
N GLY A 129 -12.36 -4.24 9.92
CA GLY A 129 -13.06 -4.20 11.20
C GLY A 129 -13.90 -2.95 11.42
N GLY A 130 -13.89 -1.97 10.50
CA GLY A 130 -14.73 -0.78 10.56
C GLY A 130 -14.34 0.22 11.65
N LYS A 131 -13.06 0.28 12.04
CA LYS A 131 -12.54 1.26 13.01
C LYS A 131 -12.08 2.55 12.36
N LEU A 132 -11.92 2.55 11.04
CA LEU A 132 -11.54 3.73 10.28
C LEU A 132 -12.80 4.48 9.85
N GLU A 133 -12.87 5.73 10.24
CA GLU A 133 -13.82 6.72 9.74
C GLU A 133 -13.01 7.79 8.98
N PRO A 134 -13.61 8.46 7.99
CA PRO A 134 -13.00 9.67 7.45
C PRO A 134 -12.76 10.65 8.59
N GLU A 135 -11.65 11.39 8.55
CA GLU A 135 -11.51 12.56 9.42
C GLU A 135 -12.73 13.43 9.15
N SER A 136 -13.60 13.57 10.16
CA SER A 136 -14.67 14.54 10.09
C SER A 136 -13.99 15.90 9.97
N ASP A 137 -14.35 16.68 8.94
CA ASP A 137 -14.07 18.11 8.90
C ASP A 137 -14.69 18.74 10.16
N GLN A 138 -13.96 18.74 11.26
CA GLN A 138 -14.29 19.44 12.50
C GLN A 138 -13.47 20.73 12.50
N ASP A 139 -14.21 21.79 12.20
CA ASP A 139 -13.99 23.24 12.39
C ASP A 139 -12.95 23.97 11.52
#